data_AF-A0A7W2FEI9-F1
#
_entry.id   AF-A0A7W2FEI9-F1
#
_cell.length_a   1.000
_cell.length_b   1.000
_cell.length_c   1.000
_cell.angle_alpha   90.00
_cell.angle_beta   90.00
_cell.angle_gamma   90.00
#
_symmetry.space_group_name_H-M   'P 1'
#
loop_
_entity.id
_entity.type
_entity.pdbx_description
1 polymer ?
#
loop_
_entity_poly.entity_id
_entity_poly.type
_entity_poly.pdbx_seq_one_letter_code
_entity_poly.pdbx_strand_id
1 'polypeptide(L)'
;MARQSKATKADDMDETASNVVAPPDTDALPLSEEELAQFRPWQPWLQAPAGTPKVSVSIAYDSDLLDVFKSTGTGWEEGINAVLREWAIRRGYLPSPR
;
A
#
# COMPACT_ATOMS: atom_id res chain seq x y z
N MET A 1 25.26 61.75 -12.42
CA MET A 1 24.29 62.13 -11.37
C MET A 1 23.83 60.83 -10.71
N ALA A 2 24.37 60.49 -9.54
CA ALA A 2 23.69 60.50 -8.21
C ALA A 2 22.58 59.41 -8.10
N ARG A 3 22.83 58.23 -7.50
CA ARG A 3 22.91 57.82 -6.07
C ARG A 3 21.55 57.44 -5.42
N GLN A 4 21.58 56.27 -4.74
CA GLN A 4 20.68 55.69 -3.72
C GLN A 4 19.45 54.89 -4.24
N SER A 5 19.24 53.58 -3.99
CA SER A 5 19.30 52.68 -2.81
C SER A 5 18.01 52.64 -1.97
N LYS A 6 17.26 51.51 -2.00
CA LYS A 6 16.67 50.88 -0.79
C LYS A 6 16.12 49.46 -1.05
N ALA A 7 16.33 48.60 -0.06
CA ALA A 7 16.06 47.16 0.02
C ALA A 7 14.67 46.83 0.61
N THR A 8 14.20 45.58 0.42
CA THR A 8 13.43 44.72 1.36
C THR A 8 13.14 43.38 0.64
N LYS A 9 13.80 42.25 0.94
CA LYS A 9 13.56 41.28 2.05
C LYS A 9 12.18 40.60 1.99
N ALA A 10 12.17 39.29 1.67
CA ALA A 10 11.38 38.21 2.28
C ALA A 10 11.72 36.90 1.54
N ASP A 11 12.58 36.05 2.12
CA ASP A 11 12.22 34.73 2.69
C ASP A 11 12.15 33.67 1.56
N ASP A 12 13.18 32.87 1.27
CA ASP A 12 13.95 31.97 2.14
C ASP A 12 13.05 31.21 3.14
N MET A 13 12.16 30.38 2.59
CA MET A 13 11.50 29.32 3.34
C MET A 13 11.89 27.98 2.72
N ASP A 14 13.08 27.57 3.07
CA ASP A 14 13.51 26.21 3.36
C ASP A 14 12.36 25.16 3.39
N GLU A 15 12.12 24.47 2.27
CA GLU A 15 11.41 23.18 2.24
C GLU A 15 12.39 22.05 2.65
N THR A 16 13.02 22.16 3.83
CA THR A 16 13.54 20.98 4.53
C THR A 16 12.70 20.76 5.77
N ALA A 17 11.41 20.51 5.55
CA ALA A 17 10.51 20.07 6.61
C ALA A 17 10.93 18.67 7.10
N SER A 18 11.83 18.68 8.09
CA SER A 18 12.01 17.69 9.15
C SER A 18 11.85 16.23 8.74
N ASN A 19 12.92 15.67 8.17
CA ASN A 19 13.23 14.27 8.40
C ASN A 19 14.11 14.17 9.67
N VAL A 20 13.56 14.58 10.82
CA VAL A 20 14.20 14.32 12.11
C VAL A 20 13.96 12.85 12.40
N VAL A 21 14.96 12.02 12.13
CA VAL A 21 14.98 10.64 12.58
C VAL A 21 14.90 10.68 14.10
N ALA A 22 13.74 10.32 14.65
CA ALA A 22 13.58 10.14 16.07
C ALA A 22 14.63 9.13 16.55
N PRO A 23 15.23 9.32 17.74
CA PRO A 23 16.14 8.33 18.30
C PRO A 23 15.43 6.97 18.33
N PRO A 24 16.14 5.86 18.03
CA PRO A 24 15.52 4.55 17.95
C PRO A 24 14.83 4.26 19.28
N ASP A 25 13.50 4.21 19.23
CA ASP A 25 12.68 3.93 20.40
C ASP A 25 12.94 2.47 20.79
N THR A 26 13.43 2.29 22.01
CA THR A 26 13.80 0.97 22.53
C THR A 26 12.56 0.09 22.76
N ASP A 27 11.37 0.70 22.88
CA ASP A 27 10.09 0.01 23.05
C ASP A 27 9.35 -0.22 21.71
N ALA A 28 9.81 0.38 20.61
CA ALA A 28 9.24 0.23 19.27
C ALA A 28 10.26 -0.36 18.30
N LEU A 29 10.81 -1.52 18.65
CA LEU A 29 11.67 -2.27 17.74
C LEU A 29 10.87 -2.74 16.51
N PRO A 30 11.44 -2.61 15.29
CA PRO A 30 10.81 -3.19 14.11
C PRO A 30 10.73 -4.71 14.29
N LEU A 31 9.57 -5.28 13.98
CA LEU A 31 9.36 -6.73 14.01
C LEU A 31 10.39 -7.43 13.13
N SER A 32 10.94 -8.54 13.61
CA SER A 32 11.81 -9.36 12.79
C SER A 32 11.04 -10.03 11.65
N GLU A 33 11.71 -10.45 10.58
CA GLU A 33 11.06 -11.17 9.47
C GLU A 33 10.40 -12.46 9.95
N GLU A 34 11.01 -13.13 10.94
CA GLU A 34 10.46 -14.34 11.56
C GLU A 34 9.18 -14.05 12.36
N GLU A 35 9.08 -12.88 12.99
CA GLU A 35 7.88 -12.44 13.69
C GLU A 35 6.80 -11.99 12.71
N LEU A 36 7.16 -11.28 11.64
CA LEU A 36 6.25 -10.89 10.56
C LEU A 36 5.65 -12.11 9.83
N ALA A 37 6.44 -13.17 9.62
CA ALA A 37 5.98 -14.40 8.99
C ALA A 37 4.95 -15.19 9.84
N GLN A 38 4.85 -14.93 11.15
CA GLN A 38 3.86 -15.56 12.02
C GLN A 38 2.46 -14.97 11.84
N PHE A 39 2.35 -13.78 11.24
CA PHE A 39 1.06 -13.14 11.05
C PHE A 39 0.24 -13.91 10.01
N ARG A 40 -0.98 -14.26 10.39
CA ARG A 40 -1.96 -14.80 9.44
C ARG A 40 -2.58 -13.66 8.66
N PRO A 41 -2.81 -13.84 7.34
CA PRO A 41 -3.54 -12.85 6.55
C PRO A 41 -4.92 -12.61 7.19
N TRP A 42 -5.31 -11.34 7.26
CA TRP A 42 -6.53 -10.90 7.95
C TRP A 42 -7.80 -11.59 7.43
N GLN A 43 -7.83 -12.00 6.15
CA GLN A 43 -8.99 -12.64 5.53
C GLN A 43 -8.57 -13.83 4.66
N PRO A 44 -8.28 -15.01 5.26
CA PRO A 44 -7.81 -16.18 4.52
C PRO A 44 -8.86 -16.75 3.56
N TRP A 45 -10.16 -16.48 3.80
CA TRP A 45 -11.25 -16.93 2.92
C TRP A 45 -11.27 -16.22 1.56
N LEU A 46 -10.66 -15.03 1.47
CA LEU A 46 -10.49 -14.33 0.20
C LEU A 46 -9.41 -14.97 -0.68
N GLN A 47 -8.57 -15.84 -0.12
CA GLN A 47 -7.66 -16.65 -0.91
C GLN A 47 -8.39 -17.89 -1.44
N ALA A 48 -7.90 -18.40 -2.58
CA ALA A 48 -8.38 -19.68 -3.08
C ALA A 48 -7.93 -20.82 -2.14
N PRO A 49 -8.71 -21.90 -2.00
CA PRO A 49 -8.28 -23.09 -1.27
C PRO A 49 -6.91 -23.58 -1.74
N ALA A 50 -6.11 -24.11 -0.82
CA ALA A 50 -4.81 -24.69 -1.15
C ALA A 50 -4.95 -25.76 -2.25
N GLY A 51 -4.09 -25.68 -3.27
CA GLY A 51 -4.14 -26.58 -4.43
C GLY A 51 -5.06 -26.14 -5.56
N THR A 52 -5.75 -25.01 -5.44
CA THR A 52 -6.52 -24.44 -6.56
C THR A 52 -5.56 -23.93 -7.64
N PRO A 53 -5.66 -24.40 -8.90
CA PRO A 53 -4.79 -23.93 -9.97
C PRO A 53 -5.08 -22.46 -10.28
N LYS A 54 -4.03 -21.65 -10.41
CA LYS A 54 -4.12 -20.28 -10.94
C LYS A 54 -4.07 -20.33 -12.47
N VAL A 55 -5.00 -19.65 -13.13
CA VAL A 55 -5.00 -19.48 -14.59
C VAL A 55 -4.64 -18.04 -14.90
N SER A 56 -3.60 -17.83 -15.72
CA SER A 56 -3.19 -16.50 -16.15
C SER A 56 -4.01 -16.08 -17.38
N VAL A 57 -4.63 -14.91 -17.29
CA VAL A 57 -5.44 -14.30 -18.35
C VAL A 57 -5.06 -12.83 -18.50
N SER A 58 -5.11 -12.31 -19.73
CA SER A 58 -4.90 -10.88 -19.97
C SER A 58 -6.23 -10.14 -19.85
N ILE A 59 -6.34 -9.28 -18.83
CA ILE A 59 -7.53 -8.46 -18.53
C ILE A 59 -7.10 -7.00 -18.49
N ALA A 60 -7.91 -6.11 -19.07
CA ALA A 60 -7.73 -4.67 -18.94
C ALA A 60 -8.44 -4.16 -17.69
N TYR A 61 -7.75 -3.32 -16.92
CA TYR A 61 -8.28 -2.61 -15.76
C TYR A 61 -8.09 -1.10 -15.98
N ASP A 62 -8.93 -0.30 -15.32
CA ASP A 62 -8.77 1.15 -15.32
C ASP A 62 -7.45 1.54 -14.63
N SER A 63 -6.81 2.61 -15.12
CA SER A 63 -5.47 3.00 -14.66
C SER A 63 -5.48 3.48 -13.20
N ASP A 64 -6.48 4.27 -12.83
CA ASP A 64 -6.66 4.77 -11.47
C ASP A 64 -6.89 3.65 -10.46
N LEU A 65 -7.66 2.63 -10.83
CA LEU A 65 -7.86 1.43 -10.05
C LEU A 65 -6.53 0.69 -9.83
N LEU A 66 -5.76 0.46 -10.89
CA LEU A 66 -4.45 -0.20 -10.79
C LEU A 66 -3.49 0.57 -9.91
N ASP A 67 -3.49 1.90 -9.96
CA ASP A 67 -2.63 2.73 -9.13
C ASP A 67 -2.98 2.60 -7.64
N VAL A 68 -4.27 2.55 -7.30
CA VAL A 68 -4.73 2.29 -5.93
C VAL A 68 -4.23 0.94 -5.44
N PHE A 69 -4.40 -0.14 -6.22
CA PHE A 69 -3.92 -1.46 -5.81
C PHE A 69 -2.40 -1.53 -5.73
N LYS A 70 -1.66 -0.97 -6.68
CA LYS A 70 -0.19 -0.95 -6.62
C LYS A 70 0.33 -0.20 -5.39
N SER A 71 -0.39 0.82 -4.92
CA SER A 71 -0.06 1.54 -3.70
C SER A 71 -0.15 0.69 -2.42
N THR A 72 -0.87 -0.44 -2.44
CA THR A 72 -0.97 -1.34 -1.28
C THR A 72 0.29 -2.19 -1.05
N GLY A 73 1.26 -2.13 -1.96
CA GLY A 73 2.54 -2.82 -1.86
C GLY A 73 2.60 -4.18 -2.57
N THR A 74 3.48 -5.05 -2.10
CA THR A 74 3.70 -6.39 -2.66
C THR A 74 2.43 -7.24 -2.54
N GLY A 75 2.01 -7.89 -3.64
CA GLY A 75 0.80 -8.72 -3.66
C GLY A 75 -0.48 -7.97 -4.07
N TRP A 76 -0.36 -6.82 -4.73
CA TRP A 76 -1.52 -6.08 -5.24
C TRP A 76 -2.36 -6.89 -6.26
N GLU A 77 -1.74 -7.80 -7.02
CA GLU A 77 -2.45 -8.75 -7.90
C GLU A 77 -3.31 -9.74 -7.10
N GLU A 78 -2.77 -10.30 -6.02
CA GLU A 78 -3.54 -11.08 -5.04
C GLU A 78 -4.68 -10.26 -4.42
N GLY A 79 -4.46 -8.96 -4.20
CA GLY A 79 -5.49 -8.02 -3.74
C GLY A 79 -6.68 -7.91 -4.70
N ILE A 80 -6.42 -7.78 -6.01
CA ILE A 80 -7.47 -7.78 -7.03
C ILE A 80 -8.23 -9.11 -7.02
N ASN A 81 -7.50 -10.24 -6.98
CA ASN A 81 -8.12 -11.56 -6.92
C ASN A 81 -9.01 -11.75 -5.68
N ALA A 82 -8.56 -11.24 -4.52
CA ALA A 82 -9.32 -11.26 -3.27
C ALA A 82 -10.65 -10.50 -3.38
N VAL A 83 -10.63 -9.28 -3.94
CA VAL A 83 -11.85 -8.47 -4.14
C VAL A 83 -12.83 -9.16 -5.09
N LEU A 84 -12.34 -9.73 -6.20
CA LEU A 84 -13.18 -10.46 -7.14
C LEU A 84 -13.81 -11.71 -6.50
N ARG A 85 -13.05 -12.45 -5.68
CA ARG A 85 -13.58 -13.58 -4.90
C ARG A 85 -14.64 -13.12 -3.91
N GLU A 86 -14.39 -12.04 -3.17
CA GLU A 86 -15.34 -11.50 -2.21
C GLU A 86 -16.68 -11.15 -2.89
N TRP A 87 -16.59 -10.41 -3.99
CA TRP A 87 -17.75 -10.02 -4.79
C TRP A 87 -18.54 -11.25 -5.26
N ALA A 88 -17.85 -12.29 -5.72
CA ALA A 88 -18.47 -13.53 -6.17
C ALA A 88 -19.12 -14.32 -5.02
N ILE A 89 -18.48 -14.39 -3.85
CA ILE A 89 -19.04 -15.05 -2.66
C ILE A 89 -20.30 -14.33 -2.18
N ARG A 90 -20.26 -12.99 -2.07
CA ARG A 90 -21.42 -12.16 -1.66
C ARG A 90 -22.62 -12.32 -2.59
N ARG A 91 -22.38 -12.63 -3.87
CA ARG A 91 -23.42 -12.88 -4.88
C ARG A 91 -23.86 -14.35 -4.96
N GLY A 92 -23.18 -15.26 -4.26
CA GLY A 92 -23.45 -16.70 -4.29
C GLY A 92 -22.90 -17.43 -5.52
N TYR A 93 -22.02 -16.79 -6.31
CA TYR A 93 -21.35 -17.45 -7.45
C TYR A 93 -20.22 -18.37 -7.03
N LEU A 94 -19.57 -18.05 -5.91
CA LEU A 94 -18.59 -18.92 -5.27
C LEU A 94 -19.08 -19.33 -3.88
N PRO A 95 -18.83 -20.58 -3.46
CA PRO A 95 -19.14 -21.00 -2.10
C PRO A 95 -18.28 -20.22 -1.11
N SER A 96 -18.88 -19.78 0.00
CA SER A 96 -18.12 -19.26 1.13
C SER A 96 -17.24 -20.39 1.68
N PRO A 97 -15.94 -20.17 1.89
CA PRO A 97 -15.14 -21.06 2.72
C PRO A 97 -15.82 -21.17 4.08
N ARG A 98 -16.07 -22.40 4.54
CA ARG A 98 -16.51 -22.67 5.91
C ARG A 98 -15.31 -22.87 6.80
#